data_AF-F0X782-F1
#
_entry.id   AF-F0X782-F1
#
_cell.length_a   1.000
_cell.length_b   1.000
_cell.length_c   1.000
_cell.angle_alpha   90.00
_cell.angle_beta   90.00
_cell.angle_gamma   90.00
#
_symmetry.space_group_name_H-M   'P 1'
#
loop_
_entity.id
_entity.type
_entity.pdbx_description
1 polymer ?
#
loop_
_entity_poly.entity_id
_entity_poly.type
_entity_poly.pdbx_seq_one_letter_code
_entity_poly.pdbx_strand_id
1 'polypeptide(L)'
;MKVETMAMMAALATSALGSSPVTDYNVYSRYWGQLSPYASNADDLFGVNDVGVPAGCGLEQAHLLQRHAQRFGTGEFDDAPNDATFGDRVASWQARRAKSTRNSSCSAFSGPLAFLNQYSYTLSESVLTGIGATTEFSNGVAFWNRYGRLLYGAVPGQVAYNGSFTNGTARPKPVLRTTSQSRIRNSQISWSLGFFGPSFSATPNPMLDGWTDAFDVVVITEGGTENNTLAAYDSCHDDTIEPVIDIGDQDLWGYLSIYLAAATKRLQPFAPAGFVLTVNDTYAMQSICAYETAYIGESPFCNLFTLDEWAGFENTLDIEYYYDYTYGNPTGRAQGIGYLQELLARLTNQLIYSSNSSINASLTNNEHDFPLGRPFYADFSHDDIIVSVLTAMSLDYFRDPPSLSQWPPNPNRAFVLSHLTPFGAHLVTEVYGCADADPTAVTAHQTLYKLSDTGYNASAAPHKFVRMRLNEGILPLNTVRGGACYGRTDGLCALDSFLESQANATAMANYQYACFGNWTLADPFSGADYDGTIFE
;
A
#
# COMPACT_ATOMS: atom_id res chain seq x y z
N MET A 1 59.55 -11.75 -6.16
CA MET A 1 58.41 -12.33 -5.40
C MET A 1 57.25 -11.37 -5.50
N LYS A 2 56.38 -11.56 -6.50
CA LYS A 2 55.11 -10.86 -6.64
C LYS A 2 54.06 -11.79 -6.03
N VAL A 3 53.30 -11.29 -5.07
CA VAL A 3 52.14 -11.98 -4.49
C VAL A 3 50.93 -11.51 -5.27
N GLU A 4 50.36 -12.40 -6.08
CA GLU A 4 49.07 -12.19 -6.75
C GLU A 4 47.96 -12.51 -5.76
N THR A 5 47.16 -11.51 -5.42
CA THR A 5 45.94 -11.65 -4.65
C THR A 5 44.84 -12.09 -5.60
N MET A 6 44.43 -13.36 -5.50
CA MET A 6 43.36 -13.95 -6.29
C MET A 6 42.01 -13.45 -5.71
N ALA A 7 41.34 -12.56 -6.43
CA ALA A 7 39.97 -12.14 -6.11
C ALA A 7 39.01 -13.30 -6.40
N MET A 8 38.35 -13.80 -5.35
CA MET A 8 37.25 -14.74 -5.46
C MET A 8 36.01 -13.96 -5.97
N MET A 9 35.74 -14.04 -7.26
CA MET A 9 34.40 -13.74 -7.78
C MET A 9 33.47 -14.87 -7.34
N ALA A 10 32.65 -14.62 -6.32
CA ALA A 10 31.50 -15.46 -6.04
C ALA A 10 30.46 -15.23 -7.14
N ALA A 11 30.35 -16.20 -8.06
CA ALA A 11 29.19 -16.28 -8.94
C ALA A 11 27.96 -16.55 -8.06
N LEU A 12 27.08 -15.55 -7.92
CA LEU A 12 25.76 -15.69 -7.33
C LEU A 12 24.92 -16.58 -8.25
N ALA A 13 24.98 -17.90 -8.02
CA ALA A 13 23.96 -18.81 -8.51
C ALA A 13 22.67 -18.48 -7.76
N THR A 14 21.65 -18.03 -8.48
CA THR A 14 20.27 -17.92 -7.99
C THR A 14 19.79 -19.30 -7.57
N SER A 15 19.84 -19.60 -6.27
CA SER A 15 19.27 -20.83 -5.73
C SER A 15 17.75 -20.71 -5.77
N ALA A 16 17.10 -21.59 -6.54
CA ALA A 16 15.65 -21.82 -6.45
C ALA A 16 15.22 -21.93 -4.98
N LEU A 17 14.20 -21.17 -4.57
CA LEU A 17 13.76 -21.06 -3.17
C LEU A 17 13.05 -22.34 -2.68
N GLY A 18 12.68 -23.25 -3.60
CA GLY A 18 12.33 -24.64 -3.25
C GLY A 18 11.49 -25.35 -4.31
N SER A 19 11.72 -26.65 -4.52
CA SER A 19 11.02 -27.44 -5.54
C SER A 19 9.70 -28.08 -5.09
N SER A 20 9.31 -27.91 -3.81
CA SER A 20 8.11 -28.50 -3.22
C SER A 20 7.10 -27.42 -2.84
N PRO A 21 5.79 -27.69 -2.93
CA PRO A 21 4.78 -26.74 -2.49
C PRO A 21 5.02 -26.29 -1.05
N VAL A 22 4.90 -24.99 -0.80
CA VAL A 22 4.99 -24.41 0.54
C VAL A 22 3.60 -24.38 1.17
N THR A 23 3.52 -24.73 2.45
CA THR A 23 2.24 -24.82 3.18
C THR A 23 2.18 -23.93 4.41
N ASP A 24 3.27 -23.22 4.74
CA ASP A 24 3.27 -22.26 5.85
C ASP A 24 2.69 -20.93 5.39
N TYR A 25 1.50 -20.62 5.92
CA TYR A 25 0.79 -19.37 5.66
C TYR A 25 1.65 -18.13 5.90
N ASN A 26 2.45 -18.10 6.97
CA ASN A 26 3.27 -16.93 7.30
C ASN A 26 4.39 -16.70 6.29
N VAL A 27 4.70 -17.70 5.46
CA VAL A 27 5.70 -17.62 4.40
C VAL A 27 5.04 -17.22 3.08
N TYR A 28 4.07 -17.99 2.57
CA TYR A 28 3.54 -17.73 1.23
C TYR A 28 2.68 -16.46 1.14
N SER A 29 2.01 -16.06 2.23
CA SER A 29 1.17 -14.85 2.25
C SER A 29 1.96 -13.54 2.13
N ARG A 30 3.29 -13.61 2.20
CA ARG A 30 4.22 -12.49 1.98
C ARG A 30 4.53 -12.24 0.51
N TYR A 31 3.92 -13.00 -0.39
CA TYR A 31 4.19 -12.95 -1.83
C TYR A 31 2.91 -12.73 -2.62
N TRP A 32 1.93 -12.05 -2.02
CA TRP A 32 0.63 -11.78 -2.62
C TRP A 32 0.47 -10.33 -3.03
N GLY A 33 1.57 -9.57 -3.16
CA GLY A 33 1.56 -8.17 -3.56
C GLY A 33 0.61 -7.33 -2.72
N GLN A 34 -0.23 -6.55 -3.38
CA GLN A 34 -1.34 -5.78 -2.80
C GLN A 34 -2.39 -6.67 -2.11
N LEU A 35 -2.48 -7.96 -2.39
CA LEU A 35 -3.42 -8.87 -1.72
C LEU A 35 -2.87 -9.44 -0.42
N SER A 36 -1.60 -9.15 -0.09
CA SER A 36 -0.97 -9.61 1.14
C SER A 36 -1.70 -9.09 2.38
N PRO A 37 -1.85 -9.91 3.43
CA PRO A 37 -2.28 -9.42 4.74
C PRO A 37 -1.30 -8.38 5.28
N TYR A 38 -1.80 -7.34 5.97
CA TYR A 38 -0.96 -6.37 6.63
C TYR A 38 0.09 -7.04 7.52
N ALA A 39 1.33 -6.57 7.44
CA ALA A 39 2.26 -6.65 8.54
C ALA A 39 3.20 -5.45 8.55
N SER A 40 3.71 -5.16 9.74
CA SER A 40 4.77 -4.19 9.92
C SER A 40 6.04 -4.67 9.22
N ASN A 41 6.58 -3.81 8.38
CA ASN A 41 7.95 -3.89 7.92
C ASN A 41 8.90 -3.68 9.10
N ALA A 42 10.08 -4.30 9.02
CA ALA A 42 11.17 -3.94 9.91
C ALA A 42 11.53 -2.46 9.71
N ASP A 43 11.93 -1.77 10.78
CA ASP A 43 12.24 -0.34 10.73
C ASP A 43 13.33 -0.03 9.66
N ASP A 44 14.26 -0.96 9.42
CA ASP A 44 15.42 -0.87 8.53
C ASP A 44 15.21 -1.53 7.16
N LEU A 45 14.00 -2.01 6.84
CA LEU A 45 13.72 -2.77 5.60
C LEU A 45 14.18 -2.02 4.34
N PHE A 46 14.02 -0.71 4.30
CA PHE A 46 14.34 0.12 3.13
C PHE A 46 15.77 0.70 3.18
N GLY A 47 16.69 0.04 3.90
CA GLY A 47 18.12 0.37 3.88
C GLY A 47 18.54 1.54 4.79
N VAL A 48 17.67 1.97 5.70
CA VAL A 48 17.99 2.94 6.76
C VAL A 48 18.76 2.22 7.87
N ASN A 49 19.89 2.78 8.31
CA ASN A 49 20.76 2.12 9.30
C ASN A 49 20.43 2.53 10.75
N ASP A 50 19.85 3.71 10.94
CA ASP A 50 19.57 4.27 12.26
C ASP A 50 18.07 4.49 12.46
N VAL A 51 17.45 3.80 13.42
CA VAL A 51 15.98 3.77 13.51
C VAL A 51 15.41 4.47 14.74
N GLY A 52 16.29 4.86 15.67
CA GLY A 52 15.93 5.54 16.92
C GLY A 52 15.44 6.98 16.72
N VAL A 53 15.04 7.61 17.82
CA VAL A 53 14.78 9.06 17.85
C VAL A 53 15.99 9.74 18.51
N PRO A 54 16.61 10.74 17.85
CA PRO A 54 17.77 11.41 18.43
C PRO A 54 17.49 12.11 19.76
N ALA A 55 18.55 12.31 20.55
CA ALA A 55 18.48 13.12 21.75
C ALA A 55 18.06 14.56 21.42
N GLY A 56 17.21 15.15 22.26
CA GLY A 56 16.62 16.48 22.06
C GLY A 56 15.53 16.55 20.99
N CYS A 57 15.18 15.43 20.33
CA CYS A 57 14.12 15.37 19.32
C CYS A 57 12.84 14.73 19.85
N GLY A 58 11.68 15.26 19.46
CA GLY A 58 10.37 14.74 19.84
C GLY A 58 9.35 14.91 18.74
N LEU A 59 8.43 13.96 18.63
CA LEU A 59 7.33 13.97 17.66
C LEU A 59 6.35 15.12 17.96
N GLU A 60 6.04 15.89 16.93
CA GLU A 60 5.13 17.03 16.98
C GLU A 60 3.87 16.83 16.12
N GLN A 61 4.00 16.16 14.99
CA GLN A 61 2.86 15.80 14.13
C GLN A 61 3.01 14.41 13.50
N ALA A 62 1.90 13.77 13.15
CA ALA A 62 1.85 12.58 12.31
C ALA A 62 0.75 12.71 11.23
N HIS A 63 1.10 12.53 9.96
CA HIS A 63 0.16 12.58 8.83
C HIS A 63 0.01 11.19 8.24
N LEU A 64 -1.18 10.60 8.37
CA LEU A 64 -1.49 9.25 7.90
C LEU A 64 -2.20 9.31 6.54
N LEU A 65 -1.66 8.59 5.56
CA LEU A 65 -2.33 8.18 4.33
C LEU A 65 -2.47 6.65 4.36
N GLN A 66 -3.69 6.15 4.43
CA GLN A 66 -3.94 4.72 4.67
C GLN A 66 -4.84 4.12 3.61
N ARG A 67 -4.39 3.02 3.02
CA ARG A 67 -5.18 2.15 2.14
C ARG A 67 -6.27 1.44 2.96
N HIS A 68 -7.41 1.15 2.32
CA HIS A 68 -8.34 0.15 2.84
C HIS A 68 -7.71 -1.24 3.06
N ALA A 69 -8.39 -2.06 3.86
CA ALA A 69 -7.96 -3.43 4.15
C ALA A 69 -8.65 -4.49 3.27
N GLN A 70 -8.60 -5.75 3.70
CA GLN A 70 -9.04 -6.94 2.96
C GLN A 70 -10.46 -6.76 2.40
N ARG A 71 -10.56 -6.86 1.07
CA ARG A 71 -11.80 -6.75 0.30
C ARG A 71 -12.00 -7.99 -0.57
N PHE A 72 -13.16 -8.08 -1.22
CA PHE A 72 -13.30 -8.91 -2.40
C PHE A 72 -12.63 -8.26 -3.63
N GLY A 73 -12.45 -9.04 -4.70
CA GLY A 73 -11.92 -8.55 -5.98
C GLY A 73 -12.83 -7.52 -6.65
N THR A 74 -12.30 -6.84 -7.65
CA THR A 74 -13.01 -5.80 -8.41
C THR A 74 -13.69 -6.39 -9.65
N GLY A 75 -14.02 -5.54 -10.62
CA GLY A 75 -14.54 -5.92 -11.92
C GLY A 75 -13.46 -6.13 -12.99
N GLU A 76 -12.19 -5.84 -12.68
CA GLU A 76 -11.07 -5.97 -13.62
C GLU A 76 -10.59 -7.40 -13.74
N PHE A 77 -10.24 -7.85 -14.96
CA PHE A 77 -10.17 -9.28 -15.29
C PHE A 77 -9.19 -10.09 -14.43
N ASP A 78 -8.02 -9.54 -14.14
CA ASP A 78 -6.98 -10.08 -13.25
C ASP A 78 -7.33 -9.97 -11.76
N ASP A 79 -8.28 -9.11 -11.39
CA ASP A 79 -8.77 -8.88 -10.04
C ASP A 79 -10.19 -9.45 -9.81
N ALA A 80 -10.35 -10.77 -10.03
CA ALA A 80 -11.49 -11.67 -9.73
C ALA A 80 -12.43 -12.19 -10.85
N PRO A 81 -12.67 -11.54 -12.00
CA PRO A 81 -13.40 -12.14 -13.11
C PRO A 81 -12.74 -13.40 -13.68
N ASN A 82 -11.40 -13.46 -13.74
CA ASN A 82 -10.68 -14.69 -14.08
C ASN A 82 -10.91 -15.80 -13.02
N ASP A 83 -10.99 -15.42 -11.74
CA ASP A 83 -11.29 -16.33 -10.62
C ASP A 83 -12.70 -16.91 -10.71
N ALA A 84 -13.68 -16.05 -10.95
CA ALA A 84 -15.07 -16.44 -11.18
C ALA A 84 -15.20 -17.35 -12.41
N THR A 85 -14.50 -17.02 -13.49
CA THR A 85 -14.44 -17.85 -14.71
C THR A 85 -13.89 -19.24 -14.41
N PHE A 86 -12.81 -19.34 -13.63
CA PHE A 86 -12.28 -20.63 -13.19
C PHE A 86 -13.28 -21.40 -12.31
N GLY A 87 -13.92 -20.71 -11.36
CA GLY A 87 -14.99 -21.26 -10.52
C GLY A 87 -16.16 -21.85 -11.34
N ASP A 88 -16.64 -21.11 -12.33
CA ASP A 88 -17.72 -21.52 -13.24
C ASP A 88 -17.34 -22.74 -14.08
N ARG A 89 -16.08 -22.81 -14.53
CA ARG A 89 -15.56 -23.99 -15.24
C ARG A 89 -15.57 -25.22 -14.33
N VAL A 90 -15.15 -25.09 -13.08
CA VAL A 90 -15.18 -26.17 -12.08
C VAL A 90 -16.63 -26.61 -11.79
N ALA A 91 -17.54 -25.67 -11.54
CA ALA A 91 -18.95 -25.95 -11.30
C ALA A 91 -19.61 -26.65 -12.51
N SER A 92 -19.31 -26.19 -13.72
CA SER A 92 -19.77 -26.81 -14.97
C SER A 92 -19.26 -28.24 -15.13
N TRP A 93 -18.02 -28.52 -14.71
CA TRP A 93 -17.47 -29.88 -14.69
C TRP A 93 -18.19 -30.78 -13.67
N GLN A 94 -18.38 -30.29 -12.44
CA GLN A 94 -19.10 -31.01 -11.39
C GLN A 94 -20.54 -31.36 -11.83
N ALA A 95 -21.25 -30.42 -12.45
CA ALA A 95 -22.61 -30.62 -12.96
C ALA A 95 -22.67 -31.67 -14.08
N ARG A 96 -21.70 -31.67 -15.01
CA ARG A 96 -21.58 -32.71 -16.04
C ARG A 96 -21.31 -34.08 -15.44
N ARG A 97 -20.43 -34.14 -14.44
CA ARG A 97 -20.11 -35.38 -13.72
C ARG A 97 -21.33 -35.93 -12.98
N ALA A 98 -22.10 -35.10 -12.30
CA ALA A 98 -23.32 -35.51 -11.58
C ALA A 98 -24.39 -36.12 -12.51
N LYS A 99 -24.45 -35.69 -13.78
CA LYS A 99 -25.36 -36.22 -14.80
C LYS A 99 -24.83 -37.48 -15.50
N SER A 100 -23.55 -37.80 -15.36
CA SER A 100 -22.92 -38.93 -16.05
C SER A 100 -23.30 -40.26 -15.38
N THR A 101 -24.16 -41.03 -16.03
CA THR A 101 -24.56 -42.37 -15.58
C THR A 101 -23.69 -43.45 -16.23
N ARG A 102 -22.79 -44.04 -15.43
CA ARG A 102 -22.17 -45.37 -15.62
C ARG A 102 -21.21 -45.62 -16.82
N ASN A 103 -20.74 -44.62 -17.58
CA ASN A 103 -19.67 -44.84 -18.58
C ASN A 103 -18.68 -43.66 -18.68
N SER A 104 -17.69 -43.66 -17.76
CA SER A 104 -16.28 -43.21 -17.83
C SER A 104 -15.81 -41.94 -18.59
N SER A 105 -16.67 -41.10 -19.16
CA SER A 105 -16.21 -39.90 -19.89
C SER A 105 -15.93 -38.67 -19.02
N CYS A 106 -16.42 -38.63 -17.77
CA CYS A 106 -16.23 -37.52 -16.84
C CYS A 106 -15.66 -38.03 -15.51
N SER A 107 -14.33 -38.01 -15.39
CA SER A 107 -13.63 -38.41 -14.16
C SER A 107 -13.63 -37.30 -13.10
N ALA A 108 -13.31 -37.67 -11.87
CA ALA A 108 -13.07 -36.75 -10.76
C ALA A 108 -11.74 -36.00 -10.93
N PHE A 109 -11.62 -34.80 -10.35
CA PHE A 109 -10.30 -34.28 -9.98
C PHE A 109 -9.65 -35.22 -8.94
N SER A 110 -8.33 -35.31 -8.93
CA SER A 110 -7.58 -36.22 -8.06
C SER A 110 -6.39 -35.52 -7.37
N GLY A 111 -5.70 -36.22 -6.47
CA GLY A 111 -4.51 -35.71 -5.79
C GLY A 111 -4.73 -34.33 -5.15
N PRO A 112 -3.82 -33.36 -5.33
CA PRO A 112 -3.94 -32.02 -4.75
C PRO A 112 -5.14 -31.22 -5.29
N LEU A 113 -5.72 -31.58 -6.44
CA LEU A 113 -6.93 -30.94 -6.99
C LEU A 113 -8.23 -31.63 -6.55
N ALA A 114 -8.18 -32.69 -5.73
CA ALA A 114 -9.36 -33.47 -5.37
C ALA A 114 -10.45 -32.64 -4.65
N PHE A 115 -10.07 -31.58 -3.95
CA PHE A 115 -11.02 -30.67 -3.29
C PHE A 115 -11.94 -29.95 -4.30
N LEU A 116 -11.51 -29.76 -5.55
CA LEU A 116 -12.33 -29.17 -6.63
C LEU A 116 -13.57 -30.00 -6.97
N ASN A 117 -13.70 -31.23 -6.48
CA ASN A 117 -14.92 -32.02 -6.65
C ASN A 117 -16.08 -31.55 -5.76
N GLN A 118 -15.78 -30.78 -4.70
CA GLN A 118 -16.76 -30.23 -3.75
C GLN A 118 -16.66 -28.70 -3.63
N TYR A 119 -15.69 -28.09 -4.31
CA TYR A 119 -15.46 -26.66 -4.31
C TYR A 119 -16.66 -25.89 -4.86
N SER A 120 -16.96 -24.76 -4.22
CA SER A 120 -17.93 -23.76 -4.69
C SER A 120 -17.29 -22.39 -4.57
N TYR A 121 -17.32 -21.61 -5.65
CA TYR A 121 -16.87 -20.23 -5.63
C TYR A 121 -17.83 -19.38 -4.79
N THR A 122 -17.34 -18.73 -3.74
CA THR A 122 -18.15 -17.93 -2.81
C THR A 122 -17.72 -16.47 -2.68
N LEU A 123 -16.71 -16.05 -3.44
CA LEU A 123 -16.24 -14.68 -3.42
C LEU A 123 -17.27 -13.76 -4.09
N SER A 124 -17.40 -12.54 -3.54
CA SER A 124 -18.24 -11.47 -4.09
C SER A 124 -17.36 -10.40 -4.72
N GLU A 125 -17.82 -9.15 -4.75
CA GLU A 125 -17.14 -8.05 -5.44
C GLU A 125 -17.03 -6.82 -4.52
N SER A 126 -15.90 -6.13 -4.61
CA SER A 126 -15.59 -4.77 -4.17
C SER A 126 -15.69 -4.40 -2.68
N VAL A 127 -16.51 -5.08 -1.87
CA VAL A 127 -16.78 -4.67 -0.49
C VAL A 127 -15.71 -5.13 0.50
N LEU A 128 -15.57 -4.38 1.59
CA LEU A 128 -14.68 -4.71 2.71
C LEU A 128 -15.16 -5.99 3.41
N THR A 129 -14.24 -6.90 3.70
CA THR A 129 -14.52 -8.14 4.44
C THR A 129 -14.50 -7.91 5.96
N GLY A 130 -14.98 -8.89 6.73
CA GLY A 130 -14.88 -8.85 8.20
C GLY A 130 -13.43 -8.90 8.71
N ILE A 131 -12.54 -9.61 8.02
CA ILE A 131 -11.10 -9.60 8.29
C ILE A 131 -10.53 -8.21 8.01
N GLY A 132 -10.95 -7.57 6.91
CA GLY A 132 -10.61 -6.19 6.57
C GLY A 132 -10.96 -5.19 7.67
N ALA A 133 -12.19 -5.23 8.17
CA ALA A 133 -12.61 -4.38 9.29
C ALA A 133 -11.76 -4.62 10.56
N THR A 134 -11.33 -5.86 10.81
CA THR A 134 -10.46 -6.20 11.95
C THR A 134 -9.05 -5.62 11.79
N THR A 135 -8.49 -5.69 10.58
CA THR A 135 -7.20 -5.06 10.25
C THR A 135 -7.25 -3.56 10.50
N GLU A 136 -8.30 -2.88 10.02
CA GLU A 136 -8.46 -1.44 10.18
C GLU A 136 -8.62 -1.02 11.64
N PHE A 137 -9.45 -1.73 12.39
CA PHE A 137 -9.56 -1.52 13.84
C PHE A 137 -8.19 -1.66 14.53
N SER A 138 -7.44 -2.70 14.17
CA SER A 138 -6.10 -2.94 14.71
C SER A 138 -5.12 -1.82 14.35
N ASN A 139 -5.19 -1.30 13.12
CA ASN A 139 -4.40 -0.14 12.67
C ASN A 139 -4.74 1.14 13.45
N GLY A 140 -6.02 1.38 13.77
CA GLY A 140 -6.42 2.50 14.62
C GLY A 140 -5.82 2.42 16.03
N VAL A 141 -5.83 1.22 16.62
CA VAL A 141 -5.18 0.95 17.91
C VAL A 141 -3.66 1.11 17.82
N ALA A 142 -3.04 0.61 16.75
CA ALA A 142 -1.61 0.74 16.51
C ALA A 142 -1.18 2.21 16.37
N PHE A 143 -1.95 3.01 15.62
CA PHE A 143 -1.70 4.44 15.46
C PHE A 143 -1.83 5.21 16.79
N TRP A 144 -2.83 4.87 17.63
CA TRP A 144 -2.90 5.40 18.99
C TRP A 144 -1.64 5.07 19.81
N ASN A 145 -1.21 3.81 19.77
CA ASN A 145 -0.08 3.32 20.54
C ASN A 145 1.27 3.87 20.04
N ARG A 146 1.43 4.15 18.75
CA ARG A 146 2.67 4.70 18.21
C ARG A 146 2.72 6.22 18.31
N TYR A 147 1.63 6.89 17.91
CA TYR A 147 1.57 8.34 17.72
C TYR A 147 0.65 9.03 18.72
N GLY A 148 -0.61 8.59 18.81
CA GLY A 148 -1.66 9.27 19.57
C GLY A 148 -1.29 9.50 21.03
N ARG A 149 -0.75 8.47 21.71
CA ARG A 149 -0.36 8.58 23.11
C ARG A 149 0.74 9.61 23.36
N LEU A 150 1.66 9.80 22.41
CA LEU A 150 2.76 10.77 22.52
C LEU A 150 2.25 12.18 22.24
N LEU A 151 1.53 12.35 21.12
CA LEU A 151 1.00 13.62 20.65
C LEU A 151 -0.02 14.25 21.62
N TYR A 152 -0.81 13.41 22.30
CA TYR A 152 -1.83 13.87 23.23
C TYR A 152 -1.41 13.79 24.70
N GLY A 153 -0.19 13.35 25.00
CA GLY A 153 0.33 13.25 26.36
C GLY A 153 -0.50 12.30 27.22
N ALA A 154 -0.72 11.08 26.74
CA ALA A 154 -1.54 10.09 27.41
C ALA A 154 -1.07 9.79 28.83
N VAL A 155 -2.02 9.63 29.75
CA VAL A 155 -1.75 9.22 31.13
C VAL A 155 -1.63 7.69 31.24
N PRO A 156 -1.04 7.14 32.31
CA PRO A 156 -0.94 5.69 32.49
C PRO A 156 -2.32 5.00 32.38
N GLY A 157 -2.41 3.98 31.53
CA GLY A 157 -3.65 3.24 31.29
C GLY A 157 -4.66 3.93 30.36
N GLN A 158 -4.32 5.08 29.77
CA GLN A 158 -5.19 5.71 28.76
C GLN A 158 -5.11 4.94 27.44
N VAL A 159 -6.22 4.32 27.09
CA VAL A 159 -6.34 3.42 25.94
C VAL A 159 -6.83 4.10 24.66
N ALA A 160 -7.20 5.38 24.72
CA ALA A 160 -7.67 6.13 23.55
C ALA A 160 -7.64 7.64 23.72
N TYR A 161 -7.99 8.33 22.63
CA TYR A 161 -8.07 9.78 22.56
C TYR A 161 -8.99 10.40 23.62
N ASN A 162 -8.52 11.48 24.23
CA ASN A 162 -9.32 12.32 25.11
C ASN A 162 -9.54 13.69 24.45
N GLY A 163 -10.79 14.00 24.14
CA GLY A 163 -11.22 15.25 23.51
C GLY A 163 -11.08 16.49 24.40
N SER A 164 -10.59 16.36 25.63
CA SER A 164 -10.35 17.49 26.55
C SER A 164 -8.87 17.68 26.86
N PHE A 165 -8.47 18.92 27.08
CA PHE A 165 -7.20 19.27 27.71
C PHE A 165 -7.26 18.97 29.21
N THR A 166 -6.10 18.95 29.88
CA THR A 166 -5.99 18.69 31.33
C THR A 166 -6.71 19.73 32.19
N ASN A 167 -6.92 20.94 31.67
CA ASN A 167 -7.68 22.01 32.32
C ASN A 167 -9.21 21.90 32.11
N GLY A 168 -9.68 20.86 31.40
CA GLY A 168 -11.09 20.59 31.13
C GLY A 168 -11.68 21.30 29.90
N THR A 169 -10.91 22.11 29.17
CA THR A 169 -11.41 22.72 27.92
C THR A 169 -11.38 21.72 26.76
N ALA A 170 -12.32 21.84 25.82
CA ALA A 170 -12.34 20.98 24.63
C ALA A 170 -11.09 21.20 23.77
N ARG A 171 -10.55 20.11 23.23
CA ARG A 171 -9.55 20.12 22.16
C ARG A 171 -10.25 20.40 20.83
N PRO A 172 -9.57 21.03 19.86
CA PRO A 172 -10.03 21.01 18.49
C PRO A 172 -10.18 19.57 18.03
N LYS A 173 -11.29 19.27 17.35
CA LYS A 173 -11.54 17.95 16.78
C LYS A 173 -10.51 17.63 15.70
N PRO A 174 -9.95 16.42 15.66
CA PRO A 174 -9.29 15.90 14.48
C PRO A 174 -10.29 15.82 13.32
N VAL A 175 -9.81 16.11 12.11
CA VAL A 175 -10.57 15.90 10.88
C VAL A 175 -9.98 14.69 10.17
N LEU A 176 -10.83 13.71 9.90
CA LEU A 176 -10.50 12.54 9.09
C LEU A 176 -11.03 12.77 7.67
N ARG A 177 -10.29 12.34 6.65
CA ARG A 177 -10.78 12.38 5.26
C ARG A 177 -10.85 10.98 4.67
N THR A 178 -11.88 10.73 3.87
CA THR A 178 -12.08 9.44 3.20
C THR A 178 -12.77 9.69 1.87
N THR A 179 -12.73 8.71 0.99
CA THR A 179 -13.57 8.73 -0.21
C THR A 179 -14.98 8.20 0.07
N SER A 180 -15.92 8.44 -0.85
CA SER A 180 -17.30 7.93 -0.75
C SER A 180 -17.45 6.45 -1.08
N GLN A 181 -16.40 5.80 -1.62
CA GLN A 181 -16.46 4.40 -1.98
C GLN A 181 -16.58 3.51 -0.74
N SER A 182 -17.45 2.50 -0.82
CA SER A 182 -17.88 1.69 0.33
C SER A 182 -16.72 1.09 1.13
N ARG A 183 -15.74 0.46 0.47
CA ARG A 183 -14.62 -0.19 1.15
C ARG A 183 -13.69 0.80 1.87
N ILE A 184 -13.53 2.01 1.34
CA ILE A 184 -12.68 3.05 1.93
C ILE A 184 -13.38 3.66 3.15
N ARG A 185 -14.64 4.05 2.98
CA ARG A 185 -15.45 4.62 4.08
C ARG A 185 -15.61 3.64 5.24
N ASN A 186 -15.85 2.35 4.96
CA ASN A 186 -15.94 1.33 6.02
C ASN A 186 -14.59 1.07 6.70
N SER A 187 -13.47 1.26 5.98
CA SER A 187 -12.13 1.19 6.56
C SER A 187 -11.88 2.35 7.52
N GLN A 188 -12.19 3.59 7.09
CA GLN A 188 -12.13 4.77 7.95
C GLN A 188 -12.97 4.60 9.22
N ILE A 189 -14.21 4.09 9.10
CA ILE A 189 -15.09 3.83 10.26
C ILE A 189 -14.43 2.83 11.21
N SER A 190 -13.94 1.70 10.68
CA SER A 190 -13.33 0.62 11.48
C SER A 190 -12.05 1.10 12.19
N TRP A 191 -11.20 1.83 11.50
CA TRP A 191 -10.01 2.48 12.07
C TRP A 191 -10.38 3.47 13.17
N SER A 192 -11.42 4.28 12.95
CA SER A 192 -11.88 5.27 13.92
C SER A 192 -12.44 4.60 15.18
N LEU A 193 -13.07 3.44 15.05
CA LEU A 193 -13.47 2.64 16.20
C LEU A 193 -12.27 2.11 17.00
N GLY A 194 -11.16 1.80 16.35
CA GLY A 194 -9.90 1.43 17.01
C GLY A 194 -9.23 2.59 17.74
N PHE A 195 -9.21 3.78 17.13
CA PHE A 195 -8.54 4.97 17.68
C PHE A 195 -9.38 5.74 18.71
N PHE A 196 -10.67 5.93 18.44
CA PHE A 196 -11.62 6.71 19.25
C PHE A 196 -12.69 5.87 19.96
N GLY A 197 -13.03 4.71 19.41
CA GLY A 197 -14.32 4.07 19.62
C GLY A 197 -14.56 3.59 21.05
N PRO A 198 -15.81 3.53 21.52
CA PRO A 198 -16.17 3.39 22.94
C PRO A 198 -15.92 1.99 23.53
N SER A 199 -15.19 1.10 22.84
CA SER A 199 -14.94 -0.30 23.22
C SER A 199 -14.32 -0.45 24.61
N PHE A 200 -13.70 0.61 25.12
CA PHE A 200 -13.05 0.70 26.43
C PHE A 200 -13.79 1.57 27.44
N SER A 201 -14.95 2.13 27.09
CA SER A 201 -15.74 2.95 28.02
C SER A 201 -16.19 2.11 29.21
N ALA A 202 -15.95 2.60 30.43
CA ALA A 202 -16.34 1.89 31.66
C ALA A 202 -17.85 1.61 31.73
N THR A 203 -18.65 2.51 31.15
CA THR A 203 -20.06 2.28 30.88
C THR A 203 -20.22 2.05 29.38
N PRO A 204 -20.61 0.83 28.95
CA PRO A 204 -20.89 0.57 27.55
C PRO A 204 -21.96 1.51 27.01
N ASN A 205 -21.75 2.06 25.81
CA ASN A 205 -22.80 2.80 25.11
C ASN A 205 -23.63 1.81 24.27
N PRO A 206 -24.87 1.48 24.68
CA PRO A 206 -25.68 0.49 23.98
C PRO A 206 -26.21 0.98 22.63
N MET A 207 -26.23 2.29 22.38
CA MET A 207 -26.76 2.89 21.15
C MET A 207 -25.66 3.30 20.17
N LEU A 208 -24.40 3.32 20.62
CA LEU A 208 -23.28 3.94 19.92
C LEU A 208 -23.58 5.39 19.48
N ASP A 209 -24.50 6.09 20.14
CA ASP A 209 -24.78 7.49 19.86
C ASP A 209 -23.57 8.38 20.21
N GLY A 210 -23.32 9.39 19.40
CA GLY A 210 -22.18 10.31 19.60
C GLY A 210 -20.79 9.68 19.47
N TRP A 211 -20.64 8.48 18.89
CA TRP A 211 -19.31 7.85 18.72
C TRP A 211 -18.37 8.66 17.83
N THR A 212 -18.92 9.54 17.00
CA THR A 212 -18.20 10.51 16.16
C THR A 212 -17.97 11.85 16.86
N ASP A 213 -18.43 12.08 18.09
CA ASP A 213 -18.32 13.41 18.74
C ASP A 213 -16.87 13.87 18.91
N ALA A 214 -15.92 12.94 18.93
CA ALA A 214 -14.49 13.22 19.10
C ALA A 214 -13.77 13.73 17.84
N PHE A 215 -14.37 13.61 16.66
CA PHE A 215 -13.75 13.96 15.37
C PHE A 215 -14.79 14.45 14.36
N ASP A 216 -14.33 15.02 13.25
CA ASP A 216 -15.19 15.31 12.09
C ASP A 216 -14.68 14.51 10.88
N VAL A 217 -15.56 14.26 9.89
CA VAL A 217 -15.22 13.50 8.68
C VAL A 217 -15.56 14.31 7.44
N VAL A 218 -14.58 14.49 6.57
CA VAL A 218 -14.77 14.99 5.21
C VAL A 218 -14.82 13.80 4.26
N VAL A 219 -15.96 13.61 3.61
CA VAL A 219 -16.13 12.58 2.58
C VAL A 219 -15.96 13.23 1.21
N ILE A 220 -14.95 12.81 0.47
CA ILE A 220 -14.69 13.26 -0.90
C ILE A 220 -15.36 12.27 -1.84
N THR A 221 -16.16 12.75 -2.79
CA THR A 221 -16.85 11.87 -3.75
C THR A 221 -15.83 11.13 -4.62
N GLU A 222 -16.12 9.85 -4.90
CA GLU A 222 -15.38 8.96 -5.77
C GLU A 222 -16.37 8.20 -6.68
N GLY A 223 -15.98 7.96 -7.94
CA GLY A 223 -16.76 7.26 -8.97
C GLY A 223 -17.23 8.16 -10.11
N GLY A 224 -16.51 9.25 -10.37
CA GLY A 224 -16.84 10.22 -11.41
C GLY A 224 -15.61 10.95 -11.93
N THR A 225 -15.72 12.28 -12.08
CA THR A 225 -14.64 13.14 -12.61
C THR A 225 -14.21 14.20 -11.58
N GLU A 226 -14.63 14.01 -10.33
CA GLU A 226 -14.43 14.95 -9.25
C GLU A 226 -12.96 15.02 -8.84
N ASN A 227 -12.49 16.23 -8.53
CA ASN A 227 -11.18 16.43 -7.93
C ASN A 227 -11.10 15.73 -6.57
N ASN A 228 -10.33 14.65 -6.51
CA ASN A 228 -10.14 13.85 -5.32
C ASN A 228 -8.67 13.44 -5.16
N THR A 229 -7.97 14.02 -4.18
CA THR A 229 -6.56 13.69 -3.89
C THR A 229 -6.37 12.30 -3.31
N LEU A 230 -7.45 11.65 -2.85
CA LEU A 230 -7.45 10.31 -2.26
C LEU A 230 -7.92 9.23 -3.23
N ALA A 231 -8.30 9.59 -4.45
CA ALA A 231 -8.66 8.70 -5.57
C ALA A 231 -8.44 9.48 -6.87
N ALA A 232 -7.17 9.82 -7.14
CA ALA A 232 -6.83 10.77 -8.19
C ALA A 232 -7.13 10.25 -9.61
N TYR A 233 -7.32 8.94 -9.77
CA TYR A 233 -7.69 8.33 -11.05
C TYR A 233 -9.03 8.83 -11.59
N ASP A 234 -9.95 9.26 -10.72
CA ASP A 234 -11.20 9.92 -11.13
C ASP A 234 -10.92 11.29 -11.78
N SER A 235 -9.96 12.03 -11.22
CA SER A 235 -9.65 13.41 -11.63
C SER A 235 -8.55 13.53 -12.68
N CYS A 236 -7.71 12.50 -12.82
CA CYS A 236 -6.74 12.32 -13.88
C CYS A 236 -7.25 11.22 -14.81
N HIS A 237 -8.49 11.41 -15.29
CA HIS A 237 -9.12 10.52 -16.25
C HIS A 237 -8.75 10.96 -17.67
N ASP A 238 -8.47 10.04 -18.58
CA ASP A 238 -8.66 10.28 -20.00
C ASP A 238 -8.87 8.96 -20.75
N ASP A 239 -10.14 8.68 -21.03
CA ASP A 239 -10.60 7.52 -21.81
C ASP A 239 -10.01 7.48 -23.24
N THR A 240 -9.32 8.53 -23.69
CA THR A 240 -8.72 8.61 -25.03
C THR A 240 -7.26 8.17 -25.09
N ILE A 241 -6.62 7.92 -23.95
CA ILE A 241 -5.18 7.59 -23.87
C ILE A 241 -4.95 6.09 -23.60
N GLU A 242 -5.93 5.22 -23.90
CA GLU A 242 -5.71 3.77 -23.96
C GLU A 242 -4.46 3.43 -24.82
N PRO A 243 -3.52 2.59 -24.34
CA PRO A 243 -3.58 1.72 -23.15
C PRO A 243 -2.83 2.26 -21.92
N VAL A 244 -2.84 3.57 -21.65
CA VAL A 244 -2.04 4.17 -20.56
C VAL A 244 -2.53 3.77 -19.17
N ILE A 245 -3.82 3.47 -19.03
CA ILE A 245 -4.41 3.14 -17.74
C ILE A 245 -4.19 1.68 -17.35
N ASP A 246 -3.81 0.80 -18.28
CA ASP A 246 -3.71 -0.65 -18.12
C ASP A 246 -2.37 -1.23 -18.63
N ILE A 247 -1.29 -0.42 -18.65
CA ILE A 247 0.04 -0.86 -19.13
C ILE A 247 0.52 -2.08 -18.33
N GLY A 248 0.45 -2.00 -17.01
CA GLY A 248 0.83 -3.04 -16.08
C GLY A 248 -0.05 -4.27 -16.21
N ASP A 249 -1.36 -4.09 -16.31
CA ASP A 249 -2.32 -5.16 -16.61
C ASP A 249 -1.95 -5.93 -17.88
N GLN A 250 -1.49 -5.26 -18.94
CA GLN A 250 -1.08 -5.95 -20.16
C GLN A 250 0.29 -6.62 -20.02
N ASP A 251 1.25 -5.97 -19.37
CA ASP A 251 2.61 -6.47 -19.16
C ASP A 251 2.64 -7.74 -18.29
N LEU A 252 1.76 -7.83 -17.30
CA LEU A 252 1.70 -8.99 -16.39
C LEU A 252 1.29 -10.27 -17.13
N TRP A 253 0.44 -10.19 -18.16
CA TRP A 253 -0.01 -11.38 -18.94
C TRP A 253 1.14 -12.07 -19.67
N GLY A 254 2.11 -11.29 -20.16
CA GLY A 254 3.33 -11.83 -20.76
C GLY A 254 4.14 -12.67 -19.77
N TYR A 255 4.19 -12.22 -18.52
CA TYR A 255 4.96 -12.86 -17.46
C TYR A 255 4.34 -14.18 -16.95
N LEU A 256 3.01 -14.30 -16.95
CA LEU A 256 2.32 -15.52 -16.45
C LEU A 256 2.84 -16.80 -17.11
N SER A 257 3.06 -16.75 -18.43
CA SER A 257 3.54 -17.90 -19.20
C SER A 257 4.96 -18.35 -18.80
N ILE A 258 5.77 -17.43 -18.27
CA ILE A 258 7.15 -17.67 -17.89
C ILE A 258 7.21 -18.47 -16.58
N TYR A 259 6.48 -18.03 -15.55
CA TYR A 259 6.58 -18.65 -14.23
C TYR A 259 5.56 -19.77 -13.99
N LEU A 260 4.35 -19.69 -14.56
CA LEU A 260 3.29 -20.69 -14.29
C LEU A 260 3.29 -21.89 -15.22
N ALA A 261 3.96 -21.86 -16.37
CA ALA A 261 3.92 -22.99 -17.32
C ALA A 261 4.33 -24.33 -16.66
N ALA A 262 5.32 -24.31 -15.75
CA ALA A 262 5.73 -25.49 -15.00
C ALA A 262 4.65 -25.93 -13.97
N ALA A 263 4.04 -24.99 -13.25
CA ALA A 263 2.95 -25.24 -12.31
C ALA A 263 1.73 -25.84 -13.01
N THR A 264 1.28 -25.24 -14.12
CA THR A 264 0.16 -25.71 -14.93
C THR A 264 0.41 -27.14 -15.42
N LYS A 265 1.60 -27.40 -15.96
CA LYS A 265 2.00 -28.76 -16.39
C LYS A 265 2.04 -29.75 -15.22
N ARG A 266 2.48 -29.33 -14.03
CA ARG A 266 2.51 -30.15 -12.81
C ARG A 266 1.11 -30.49 -12.32
N LEU A 267 0.16 -29.56 -12.39
CA LEU A 267 -1.21 -29.73 -11.90
C LEU A 267 -2.12 -30.46 -12.88
N GLN A 268 -1.88 -30.34 -14.19
CA GLN A 268 -2.72 -30.94 -15.24
C GLN A 268 -3.01 -32.45 -15.08
N PRO A 269 -2.08 -33.33 -14.67
CA PRO A 269 -2.37 -34.76 -14.47
C PRO A 269 -3.43 -35.05 -13.41
N PHE A 270 -3.71 -34.09 -12.52
CA PHE A 270 -4.71 -34.20 -11.46
C PHE A 270 -6.09 -33.70 -11.89
N ALA A 271 -6.17 -32.97 -13.00
CA ALA A 271 -7.41 -32.61 -13.64
C ALA A 271 -7.90 -33.75 -14.56
N PRO A 272 -9.22 -33.99 -14.62
CA PRO A 272 -9.78 -35.08 -15.42
C PRO A 272 -9.62 -34.83 -16.92
N ALA A 273 -9.56 -35.91 -17.71
CA ALA A 273 -9.49 -35.83 -19.17
C ALA A 273 -10.65 -34.98 -19.72
N GLY A 274 -10.33 -33.95 -20.52
CA GLY A 274 -11.30 -32.98 -21.04
C GLY A 274 -11.43 -31.70 -20.19
N PHE A 275 -10.73 -31.60 -19.06
CA PHE A 275 -10.50 -30.36 -18.32
C PHE A 275 -9.04 -29.93 -18.50
N VAL A 276 -8.80 -29.08 -19.51
CA VAL A 276 -7.45 -28.56 -19.81
C VAL A 276 -7.22 -27.30 -18.98
N LEU A 277 -6.17 -27.31 -18.16
CA LEU A 277 -5.74 -26.15 -17.39
C LEU A 277 -4.94 -25.20 -18.29
N THR A 278 -5.25 -23.91 -18.21
CA THR A 278 -4.47 -22.82 -18.80
C THR A 278 -3.57 -22.18 -17.74
N VAL A 279 -2.64 -21.33 -18.16
CA VAL A 279 -1.84 -20.52 -17.22
C VAL A 279 -2.73 -19.55 -16.43
N ASN A 280 -3.77 -18.98 -17.06
CA ASN A 280 -4.76 -18.15 -16.39
C ASN A 280 -5.56 -18.92 -15.34
N ASP A 281 -5.87 -20.20 -15.55
CA ASP A 281 -6.50 -21.03 -14.52
C ASP A 281 -5.59 -21.18 -13.29
N THR A 282 -4.28 -21.36 -13.51
CA THR A 282 -3.33 -21.47 -12.39
C THR A 282 -3.04 -20.14 -11.70
N TYR A 283 -3.10 -19.03 -12.44
CA TYR A 283 -3.06 -17.69 -11.84
C TYR A 283 -4.31 -17.44 -10.99
N ALA A 284 -5.49 -17.79 -11.51
CA ALA A 284 -6.74 -17.72 -10.76
C ALA A 284 -6.68 -18.55 -9.47
N MET A 285 -6.05 -19.73 -9.49
CA MET A 285 -5.84 -20.50 -8.26
C MET A 285 -4.99 -19.75 -7.22
N GLN A 286 -3.98 -18.96 -7.62
CA GLN A 286 -3.19 -18.12 -6.70
C GLN A 286 -4.01 -16.94 -6.17
N SER A 287 -4.73 -16.24 -7.04
CA SER A 287 -5.62 -15.13 -6.67
C SER A 287 -6.74 -15.58 -5.72
N ILE A 288 -7.44 -16.67 -6.05
CA ILE A 288 -8.47 -17.28 -5.20
C ILE A 288 -7.90 -17.63 -3.81
N CYS A 289 -6.68 -18.16 -3.75
CA CYS A 289 -6.03 -18.44 -2.46
C CYS A 289 -5.93 -17.17 -1.59
N ALA A 290 -5.45 -16.06 -2.17
CA ALA A 290 -5.32 -14.79 -1.45
C ALA A 290 -6.70 -14.26 -1.02
N TYR A 291 -7.69 -14.24 -1.93
CA TYR A 291 -9.02 -13.71 -1.66
C TYR A 291 -9.86 -14.54 -0.70
N GLU A 292 -9.85 -15.87 -0.82
CA GLU A 292 -10.52 -16.75 0.15
C GLU A 292 -9.89 -16.61 1.54
N THR A 293 -8.57 -16.46 1.61
CA THR A 293 -7.91 -16.21 2.90
C THR A 293 -8.28 -14.84 3.46
N ALA A 294 -8.39 -13.81 2.61
CA ALA A 294 -8.82 -12.47 2.99
C ALA A 294 -10.30 -12.40 3.42
N TYR A 295 -11.14 -13.35 3.00
CA TYR A 295 -12.57 -13.41 3.35
C TYR A 295 -12.89 -14.42 4.47
N ILE A 296 -12.47 -15.67 4.31
CA ILE A 296 -12.83 -16.83 5.13
C ILE A 296 -11.72 -17.16 6.13
N GLY A 297 -10.46 -16.80 5.82
CA GLY A 297 -9.29 -17.05 6.68
C GLY A 297 -8.43 -18.24 6.24
N GLU A 298 -8.85 -19.00 5.22
CA GLU A 298 -8.09 -20.12 4.67
C GLU A 298 -8.51 -20.43 3.23
N SER A 299 -7.64 -21.13 2.49
CA SER A 299 -7.97 -21.64 1.16
C SER A 299 -7.20 -22.92 0.83
N PRO A 300 -7.87 -23.95 0.27
CA PRO A 300 -7.18 -25.16 -0.19
C PRO A 300 -6.26 -24.90 -1.40
N PHE A 301 -6.47 -23.81 -2.15
CA PHE A 301 -5.63 -23.45 -3.29
C PHE A 301 -4.20 -23.06 -2.89
N CYS A 302 -4.01 -22.56 -1.67
CA CYS A 302 -2.71 -22.05 -1.23
C CYS A 302 -1.61 -23.11 -1.20
N ASN A 303 -1.97 -24.38 -1.03
CA ASN A 303 -1.04 -25.51 -0.90
C ASN A 303 -0.60 -26.10 -2.25
N LEU A 304 -0.96 -25.48 -3.38
CA LEU A 304 -0.66 -25.98 -4.73
C LEU A 304 0.69 -25.52 -5.29
N PHE A 305 1.27 -24.46 -4.70
CA PHE A 305 2.38 -23.71 -5.29
C PHE A 305 3.65 -23.74 -4.44
N THR A 306 4.78 -23.76 -5.13
CA THR A 306 6.13 -23.63 -4.55
C THR A 306 6.43 -22.18 -4.16
N LEU A 307 7.48 -21.96 -3.38
CA LEU A 307 7.86 -20.61 -2.99
C LEU A 307 8.36 -19.77 -4.18
N ASP A 308 9.04 -20.38 -5.15
CA ASP A 308 9.42 -19.67 -6.39
C ASP A 308 8.16 -19.23 -7.16
N GLU A 309 7.11 -20.07 -7.24
CA GLU A 309 5.85 -19.72 -7.92
C GLU A 309 5.07 -18.62 -7.20
N TRP A 310 5.16 -18.56 -5.87
CA TRP A 310 4.66 -17.41 -5.12
C TRP A 310 5.51 -16.16 -5.36
N ALA A 311 6.84 -16.27 -5.43
CA ALA A 311 7.68 -15.14 -5.82
C ALA A 311 7.35 -14.63 -7.23
N GLY A 312 6.99 -15.52 -8.16
CA GLY A 312 6.46 -15.17 -9.47
C GLY A 312 5.14 -14.40 -9.40
N PHE A 313 4.22 -14.82 -8.54
CA PHE A 313 2.96 -14.11 -8.27
C PHE A 313 3.21 -12.71 -7.70
N GLU A 314 4.11 -12.57 -6.72
CA GLU A 314 4.55 -11.25 -6.23
C GLU A 314 5.08 -10.38 -7.39
N ASN A 315 5.95 -10.92 -8.24
CA ASN A 315 6.51 -10.14 -9.36
C ASN A 315 5.46 -9.79 -10.42
N THR A 316 4.42 -10.61 -10.64
CA THR A 316 3.28 -10.25 -11.49
C THR A 316 2.58 -8.99 -10.98
N LEU A 317 2.32 -8.93 -9.68
CA LEU A 317 1.65 -7.81 -9.04
C LEU A 317 2.59 -6.59 -8.91
N ASP A 318 3.89 -6.82 -8.72
CA ASP A 318 4.91 -5.77 -8.80
C ASP A 318 4.88 -5.09 -10.18
N ILE A 319 4.78 -5.87 -11.26
CA ILE A 319 4.71 -5.37 -12.64
C ILE A 319 3.47 -4.51 -12.84
N GLU A 320 2.29 -5.04 -12.52
CA GLU A 320 0.99 -4.35 -12.57
C GLU A 320 1.13 -2.94 -11.95
N TYR A 321 1.39 -2.89 -10.64
CA TYR A 321 1.42 -1.62 -9.93
C TYR A 321 2.54 -0.68 -10.37
N TYR A 322 3.71 -1.19 -10.72
CA TYR A 322 4.81 -0.34 -11.15
C TYR A 322 4.46 0.40 -12.45
N TYR A 323 3.92 -0.31 -13.43
CA TYR A 323 3.63 0.23 -14.75
C TYR A 323 2.26 0.92 -14.85
N ASP A 324 1.36 0.75 -13.89
CA ASP A 324 0.09 1.49 -13.83
C ASP A 324 0.16 2.77 -13.00
N TYR A 325 0.92 2.78 -11.90
CA TYR A 325 0.78 3.86 -10.90
C TYR A 325 2.09 4.56 -10.52
N THR A 326 3.25 4.10 -11.00
CA THR A 326 4.55 4.60 -10.54
C THR A 326 5.41 5.18 -11.67
N TYR A 327 6.73 5.06 -11.56
CA TYR A 327 7.70 5.54 -12.54
C TYR A 327 7.50 4.93 -13.94
N GLY A 328 6.97 3.71 -14.00
CA GLY A 328 6.63 3.01 -15.24
C GLY A 328 5.38 3.52 -15.96
N ASN A 329 4.64 4.48 -15.39
CA ASN A 329 3.43 5.02 -16.01
C ASN A 329 3.58 6.51 -16.37
N PRO A 330 3.18 6.98 -17.56
CA PRO A 330 3.21 8.41 -17.91
C PRO A 330 2.33 9.33 -17.04
N THR A 331 1.46 8.78 -16.19
CA THR A 331 0.60 9.53 -15.27
C THR A 331 0.90 9.29 -13.79
N GLY A 332 1.86 8.41 -13.47
CA GLY A 332 2.10 7.96 -12.09
C GLY A 332 2.40 9.10 -11.09
N ARG A 333 3.12 10.15 -11.50
CA ARG A 333 3.30 11.35 -10.67
C ARG A 333 2.04 12.19 -10.55
N ALA A 334 1.24 12.27 -11.61
CA ALA A 334 0.02 13.07 -11.65
C ALA A 334 -1.04 12.51 -10.68
N GLN A 335 -1.10 11.19 -10.52
CA GLN A 335 -1.96 10.52 -9.55
C GLN A 335 -1.60 10.91 -8.09
N GLY A 336 -0.31 11.07 -7.77
CA GLY A 336 0.15 11.38 -6.40
C GLY A 336 0.28 12.87 -6.07
N ILE A 337 0.35 13.76 -7.07
CA ILE A 337 0.77 15.15 -6.84
C ILE A 337 -0.22 15.95 -5.99
N GLY A 338 -1.52 15.69 -6.10
CA GLY A 338 -2.53 16.41 -5.33
C GLY A 338 -2.42 16.17 -3.82
N TYR A 339 -2.24 14.91 -3.40
CA TYR A 339 -1.99 14.60 -2.00
C TYR A 339 -0.66 15.19 -1.51
N LEU A 340 0.41 15.11 -2.32
CA LEU A 340 1.70 15.71 -1.98
C LEU A 340 1.57 17.22 -1.75
N GLN A 341 0.84 17.93 -2.61
CA GLN A 341 0.57 19.35 -2.43
C GLN A 341 -0.20 19.64 -1.13
N GLU A 342 -1.19 18.82 -0.77
CA GLU A 342 -1.90 18.94 0.52
C GLU A 342 -0.98 18.66 1.72
N LEU A 343 -0.10 17.66 1.64
CA LEU A 343 0.91 17.41 2.66
C LEU A 343 1.82 18.63 2.85
N LEU A 344 2.36 19.19 1.76
CA LEU A 344 3.20 20.39 1.78
C LEU A 344 2.45 21.60 2.38
N ALA A 345 1.17 21.74 2.05
CA ALA A 345 0.31 22.79 2.60
C ALA A 345 0.16 22.66 4.13
N ARG A 346 -0.04 21.45 4.65
CA ARG A 346 -0.07 21.20 6.11
C ARG A 346 1.28 21.43 6.77
N LEU A 347 2.38 20.98 6.15
CA LEU A 347 3.75 21.18 6.65
C LEU A 347 4.17 22.64 6.69
N THR A 348 3.66 23.47 5.78
CA THR A 348 3.92 24.92 5.72
C THR A 348 2.85 25.77 6.39
N ASN A 349 1.79 25.14 6.94
CA ASN A 349 0.65 25.80 7.55
C ASN A 349 -0.02 26.82 6.61
N GLN A 350 -0.29 26.40 5.37
CA GLN A 350 -0.93 27.19 4.31
C GLN A 350 -2.18 26.47 3.77
N LEU A 351 -3.23 27.23 3.45
CA LEU A 351 -4.40 26.73 2.74
C LEU A 351 -4.15 26.75 1.23
N ILE A 352 -4.89 25.94 0.48
CA ILE A 352 -4.81 25.89 -0.98
C ILE A 352 -6.08 26.51 -1.57
N TYR A 353 -5.90 27.49 -2.48
CA TYR A 353 -7.01 28.28 -3.02
C TYR A 353 -7.35 28.00 -4.49
N SER A 354 -6.65 27.06 -5.13
CA SER A 354 -6.85 26.72 -6.54
C SER A 354 -6.66 25.24 -6.81
N SER A 355 -7.43 24.70 -7.75
CA SER A 355 -7.32 23.33 -8.25
C SER A 355 -6.46 23.30 -9.51
N ASN A 356 -5.18 22.98 -9.37
CA ASN A 356 -4.26 22.79 -10.51
C ASN A 356 -3.88 21.32 -10.78
N SER A 357 -4.42 20.42 -9.94
CA SER A 357 -4.25 18.96 -9.93
C SER A 357 -5.55 18.31 -9.44
N SER A 358 -5.50 17.09 -8.90
CA SER A 358 -6.60 16.41 -8.20
C SER A 358 -7.11 17.12 -6.93
N ILE A 359 -6.53 18.27 -6.55
CA ILE A 359 -6.99 19.10 -5.42
C ILE A 359 -8.40 19.65 -5.67
N ASN A 360 -9.26 19.55 -4.66
CA ASN A 360 -10.50 20.31 -4.58
C ASN A 360 -10.32 21.56 -3.72
N ALA A 361 -10.23 22.73 -4.36
CA ALA A 361 -10.02 24.01 -3.67
C ALA A 361 -11.16 24.36 -2.70
N SER A 362 -12.39 23.90 -2.94
CA SER A 362 -13.52 24.17 -2.04
C SER A 362 -13.37 23.46 -0.69
N LEU A 363 -12.62 22.36 -0.63
CA LEU A 363 -12.29 21.64 0.61
C LEU A 363 -11.01 22.17 1.26
N THR A 364 -10.04 22.61 0.45
CA THR A 364 -8.69 22.99 0.94
C THR A 364 -8.50 24.47 1.22
N ASN A 365 -9.48 25.33 0.89
CA ASN A 365 -9.43 26.78 1.10
C ASN A 365 -9.96 27.23 2.47
N ASN A 366 -10.25 26.30 3.39
CA ASN A 366 -10.84 26.60 4.69
C ASN A 366 -10.36 25.61 5.76
N GLU A 367 -10.26 26.06 7.02
CA GLU A 367 -9.80 25.22 8.14
C GLU A 367 -10.86 24.28 8.70
N HIS A 368 -12.12 24.37 8.23
CA HIS A 368 -13.17 23.45 8.65
C HIS A 368 -12.95 22.07 8.03
N ASP A 369 -12.75 22.01 6.71
CA ASP A 369 -12.52 20.76 5.97
C ASP A 369 -11.03 20.41 5.85
N PHE A 370 -10.15 21.42 5.88
CA PHE A 370 -8.71 21.25 5.78
C PHE A 370 -7.97 22.01 6.89
N PRO A 371 -8.07 21.55 8.16
CA PRO A 371 -7.44 22.24 9.28
C PRO A 371 -5.91 22.22 9.19
N LEU A 372 -5.27 23.25 9.74
CA LEU A 372 -3.80 23.36 9.80
C LEU A 372 -3.31 23.24 11.26
N GLY A 373 -2.02 22.92 11.43
CA GLY A 373 -1.37 22.84 12.74
C GLY A 373 -1.96 21.80 13.72
N ARG A 374 -2.52 20.70 13.23
CA ARG A 374 -3.05 19.62 14.09
C ARG A 374 -1.95 18.64 14.51
N PRO A 375 -2.05 18.01 15.70
CA PRO A 375 -1.12 16.96 16.12
C PRO A 375 -1.13 15.74 15.20
N PHE A 376 -2.28 15.42 14.59
CA PHE A 376 -2.30 14.42 13.53
C PHE A 376 -3.37 14.70 12.48
N TYR A 377 -3.18 14.03 11.34
CA TYR A 377 -4.09 13.98 10.21
C TYR A 377 -4.26 12.53 9.79
N ALA A 378 -5.44 12.15 9.33
CA ALA A 378 -5.71 10.80 8.85
C ALA A 378 -6.62 10.82 7.62
N ASP A 379 -6.06 10.34 6.52
CA ASP A 379 -6.66 10.30 5.20
C ASP A 379 -6.72 8.83 4.73
N PHE A 380 -7.91 8.37 4.34
CA PHE A 380 -8.17 7.00 3.90
C PHE A 380 -8.38 6.96 2.39
N SER A 381 -7.63 6.09 1.72
CA SER A 381 -7.41 6.08 0.29
C SER A 381 -7.19 4.64 -0.21
N HIS A 382 -6.57 4.51 -1.38
CA HIS A 382 -6.28 3.28 -2.10
C HIS A 382 -4.78 3.00 -2.13
N ASP A 383 -4.39 1.87 -2.70
CA ASP A 383 -3.00 1.40 -2.77
C ASP A 383 -2.20 2.20 -3.80
N ASP A 384 -2.73 2.30 -5.01
CA ASP A 384 -2.23 3.10 -6.12
C ASP A 384 -1.83 4.52 -5.70
N ILE A 385 -2.67 5.23 -4.94
CA ILE A 385 -2.38 6.59 -4.49
C ILE A 385 -1.14 6.65 -3.60
N ILE A 386 -0.89 5.64 -2.75
CA ILE A 386 0.31 5.62 -1.90
C ILE A 386 1.57 5.53 -2.76
N VAL A 387 1.62 4.59 -3.73
CA VAL A 387 2.81 4.44 -4.59
C VAL A 387 2.97 5.62 -5.55
N SER A 388 1.88 6.21 -6.03
CA SER A 388 1.90 7.43 -6.82
C SER A 388 2.41 8.64 -6.02
N VAL A 389 2.08 8.75 -4.73
CA VAL A 389 2.62 9.81 -3.84
C VAL A 389 4.13 9.65 -3.69
N LEU A 390 4.64 8.43 -3.47
CA LEU A 390 6.09 8.16 -3.40
C LEU A 390 6.79 8.54 -4.72
N THR A 391 6.15 8.26 -5.85
CA THR A 391 6.62 8.62 -7.19
C THR A 391 6.62 10.13 -7.41
N ALA A 392 5.53 10.82 -7.06
CA ALA A 392 5.40 12.29 -7.14
C ALA A 392 6.47 13.01 -6.31
N MET A 393 6.81 12.43 -5.15
CA MET A 393 7.90 12.90 -4.29
C MET A 393 9.31 12.65 -4.84
N SER A 394 9.44 11.88 -5.92
CA SER A 394 10.71 11.43 -6.48
C SER A 394 11.57 10.64 -5.48
N LEU A 395 10.95 9.73 -4.72
CA LEU A 395 11.68 8.82 -3.84
C LEU A 395 12.35 7.71 -4.64
N ASP A 396 13.53 8.01 -5.20
CA ASP A 396 14.19 7.17 -6.22
C ASP A 396 14.68 5.80 -5.71
N TYR A 397 14.52 5.49 -4.41
CA TYR A 397 14.74 4.14 -3.87
C TYR A 397 13.86 3.10 -4.57
N PHE A 398 12.65 3.47 -4.99
CA PHE A 398 11.69 2.59 -5.66
C PHE A 398 11.67 2.74 -7.19
N ARG A 399 12.66 3.42 -7.77
CA ARG A 399 12.67 3.74 -9.20
C ARG A 399 13.05 2.58 -10.11
N ASP A 400 13.74 1.56 -9.59
CA ASP A 400 14.15 0.44 -10.44
C ASP A 400 12.95 -0.48 -10.73
N PRO A 401 12.63 -0.76 -12.01
CA PRO A 401 11.44 -1.52 -12.38
C PRO A 401 11.56 -3.01 -12.03
N PRO A 402 10.44 -3.70 -11.76
CA PRO A 402 10.40 -5.15 -11.73
C PRO A 402 10.73 -5.73 -13.12
N SER A 403 11.22 -6.97 -13.16
CA SER A 403 11.59 -7.59 -14.45
C SER A 403 10.38 -8.23 -15.13
N LEU A 404 10.14 -7.86 -16.39
CA LEU A 404 9.13 -8.47 -17.26
C LEU A 404 9.48 -9.88 -17.76
N SER A 405 10.70 -10.38 -17.51
CA SER A 405 11.17 -11.64 -18.10
C SER A 405 12.05 -12.52 -17.21
N GLN A 406 12.63 -11.97 -16.15
CA GLN A 406 13.50 -12.74 -15.26
C GLN A 406 12.69 -13.76 -14.43
N TRP A 407 13.16 -15.01 -14.41
CA TRP A 407 12.59 -16.09 -13.60
C TRP A 407 13.69 -17.03 -13.05
N PRO A 408 13.74 -17.30 -11.73
CA PRO A 408 12.98 -16.65 -10.66
C PRO A 408 13.27 -15.14 -10.53
N PRO A 409 12.35 -14.34 -9.97
CA PRO A 409 12.55 -12.90 -9.76
C PRO A 409 13.78 -12.60 -8.91
N ASN A 410 14.37 -11.41 -9.11
CA ASN A 410 15.47 -10.96 -8.26
C ASN A 410 14.97 -10.74 -6.82
N PRO A 411 15.52 -11.44 -5.81
CA PRO A 411 15.10 -11.27 -4.42
C PRO A 411 15.55 -9.93 -3.81
N ASN A 412 16.50 -9.22 -4.44
CA ASN A 412 17.05 -7.95 -3.95
C ASN A 412 16.44 -6.72 -4.63
N ARG A 413 15.33 -6.87 -5.36
CA ARG A 413 14.62 -5.73 -5.96
C ARG A 413 14.03 -4.84 -4.86
N ALA A 414 14.03 -3.53 -5.09
CA ALA A 414 13.53 -2.56 -4.11
C ALA A 414 12.00 -2.40 -4.18
N PHE A 415 11.42 -2.55 -5.37
CA PHE A 415 9.98 -2.54 -5.59
C PHE A 415 9.41 -3.95 -5.32
N VAL A 416 8.79 -4.11 -4.16
CA VAL A 416 8.15 -5.35 -3.69
C VAL A 416 6.81 -4.96 -3.05
N LEU A 417 5.73 -5.14 -3.78
CA LEU A 417 4.42 -4.55 -3.50
C LEU A 417 3.84 -5.00 -2.16
N SER A 418 4.10 -6.24 -1.74
CA SER A 418 3.73 -6.74 -0.41
C SER A 418 4.37 -5.98 0.75
N HIS A 419 5.49 -5.28 0.52
CA HIS A 419 6.11 -4.37 1.49
C HIS A 419 5.58 -2.94 1.37
N LEU A 420 5.04 -2.55 0.21
CA LEU A 420 4.62 -1.17 -0.07
C LEU A 420 3.15 -0.96 0.27
N THR A 421 2.27 -1.70 -0.39
CA THR A 421 0.83 -1.50 -0.31
C THR A 421 0.04 -2.80 -0.11
N PRO A 422 0.38 -3.67 0.89
CA PRO A 422 -0.50 -4.76 1.31
C PRO A 422 -1.87 -4.22 1.80
N PHE A 423 -2.84 -5.10 2.06
CA PHE A 423 -4.13 -4.64 2.61
C PHE A 423 -3.91 -3.88 3.93
N GLY A 424 -4.53 -2.72 4.10
CA GLY A 424 -4.38 -1.88 5.30
C GLY A 424 -3.04 -1.15 5.39
N ALA A 425 -2.29 -1.08 4.28
CA ALA A 425 -1.04 -0.35 4.21
C ALA A 425 -1.21 1.13 4.52
N HIS A 426 -0.15 1.74 5.03
CA HIS A 426 -0.17 3.15 5.36
C HIS A 426 1.21 3.80 5.29
N LEU A 427 1.21 5.01 4.71
CA LEU A 427 2.32 5.95 4.73
C LEU A 427 2.08 6.96 5.84
N VAL A 428 3.03 7.07 6.78
CA VAL A 428 3.01 8.06 7.86
C VAL A 428 4.15 9.05 7.67
N THR A 429 3.82 10.33 7.55
CA THR A 429 4.80 11.42 7.64
C THR A 429 4.86 11.94 9.06
N GLU A 430 6.01 11.76 9.71
CA GLU A 430 6.31 12.20 11.06
C GLU A 430 7.02 13.55 11.01
N VAL A 431 6.57 14.52 11.81
CA VAL A 431 7.27 15.80 12.02
C VAL A 431 7.90 15.78 13.41
N TYR A 432 9.21 15.98 13.48
CA TYR A 432 9.97 16.09 14.72
C TYR A 432 10.44 17.52 14.95
N GLY A 433 10.31 18.00 16.18
CA GLY A 433 11.06 19.15 16.67
C GLY A 433 12.33 18.68 17.36
N CYS A 434 13.46 19.31 17.07
CA CYS A 434 14.76 19.00 17.63
C CYS A 434 15.45 20.25 18.20
N ALA A 435 16.17 20.05 19.30
CA ALA A 435 16.98 21.09 19.92
C ALA A 435 18.23 21.45 19.10
N ASP A 436 18.79 20.48 18.37
CA ASP A 436 19.96 20.65 17.50
C ASP A 436 19.55 20.69 16.02
N ALA A 437 20.30 21.42 15.20
CA ALA A 437 20.13 21.50 13.75
C ALA A 437 20.74 20.29 13.04
N ASP A 438 21.64 19.57 13.71
CA ASP A 438 22.19 18.30 13.23
C ASP A 438 22.19 17.25 14.36
N PRO A 439 21.00 16.75 14.75
CA PRO A 439 20.90 15.82 15.86
C PRO A 439 21.56 14.49 15.48
N THR A 440 22.38 13.96 16.39
CA THR A 440 23.12 12.71 16.18
C THR A 440 22.17 11.52 16.01
N ALA A 441 22.31 10.79 14.90
CA ALA A 441 21.53 9.59 14.61
C ALA A 441 21.68 8.51 15.69
N VAL A 442 20.64 7.71 15.88
CA VAL A 442 20.59 6.66 16.90
C VAL A 442 20.25 5.33 16.24
N THR A 443 21.17 4.38 16.32
CA THR A 443 21.05 3.10 15.63
C THR A 443 19.87 2.27 16.10
N ALA A 444 19.72 2.10 17.41
CA ALA A 444 18.72 1.20 17.98
C ALA A 444 17.34 1.85 18.12
N HIS A 445 16.30 1.08 17.84
CA HIS A 445 14.93 1.42 18.18
C HIS A 445 14.80 1.70 19.68
N GLN A 446 13.97 2.68 20.03
CA GLN A 446 13.65 3.03 21.42
C GLN A 446 12.14 3.10 21.64
N THR A 447 11.66 2.42 22.68
CA THR A 447 10.30 2.65 23.16
C THR A 447 10.27 3.96 23.95
N LEU A 448 9.70 5.00 23.34
CA LEU A 448 9.48 6.28 24.01
C LEU A 448 8.20 6.20 24.84
N TYR A 449 8.24 6.34 26.15
CA TYR A 449 7.03 6.39 26.99
C TYR A 449 6.41 7.79 26.99
N LYS A 450 7.26 8.82 26.92
CA LYS A 450 6.91 10.24 26.83
C LYS A 450 7.84 10.95 25.87
N LEU A 451 7.39 12.07 25.30
CA LEU A 451 8.25 12.90 24.43
C LEU A 451 9.52 13.38 25.15
N SER A 452 9.46 13.63 26.46
CA SER A 452 10.61 14.07 27.26
C SER A 452 11.71 13.02 27.44
N ASP A 453 11.49 11.75 27.08
CA ASP A 453 12.46 10.66 27.31
C ASP A 453 13.75 10.85 26.51
N THR A 454 13.70 11.57 25.39
CA THR A 454 14.86 11.98 24.60
C THR A 454 15.49 13.29 25.10
N GLY A 455 14.92 13.94 26.12
CA GLY A 455 15.27 15.31 26.52
C GLY A 455 14.59 16.40 25.68
N TYR A 456 13.64 16.04 24.81
CA TYR A 456 12.88 17.00 24.00
C TYR A 456 12.08 17.99 24.86
N ASN A 457 12.10 19.26 24.43
CA ASN A 457 11.28 20.34 24.96
C ASN A 457 10.82 21.21 23.79
N ALA A 458 9.51 21.30 23.58
CA ALA A 458 8.91 22.05 22.47
C ALA A 458 9.37 23.52 22.40
N SER A 459 9.56 24.18 23.55
CA SER A 459 10.02 25.59 23.60
C SER A 459 11.49 25.77 23.23
N ALA A 460 12.27 24.68 23.19
CA ALA A 460 13.69 24.66 22.87
C ALA A 460 13.99 23.77 21.66
N ALA A 461 13.00 23.51 20.79
CA ALA A 461 13.12 22.65 19.62
C ALA A 461 12.80 23.40 18.31
N PRO A 462 13.61 24.41 17.94
CA PRO A 462 13.33 25.26 16.78
C PRO A 462 13.56 24.55 15.45
N HIS A 463 14.37 23.49 15.41
CA HIS A 463 14.71 22.78 14.18
C HIS A 463 13.69 21.70 13.89
N LYS A 464 13.05 21.76 12.71
CA LYS A 464 12.02 20.81 12.30
C LYS A 464 12.59 19.80 11.32
N PHE A 465 12.19 18.55 11.47
CA PHE A 465 12.56 17.45 10.60
C PHE A 465 11.33 16.66 10.18
N VAL A 466 11.39 16.09 8.98
CA VAL A 466 10.43 15.11 8.48
C VAL A 466 11.10 13.74 8.46
N ARG A 467 10.35 12.71 8.85
CA ARG A 467 10.68 11.30 8.60
C ARG A 467 9.44 10.60 8.10
N MET A 468 9.57 9.67 7.16
CA MET A 468 8.42 8.91 6.66
C MET A 468 8.56 7.43 6.96
N ARG A 469 7.41 6.77 7.19
CA ARG A 469 7.33 5.33 7.39
C ARG A 469 6.27 4.74 6.48
N LEU A 470 6.60 3.64 5.82
CA LEU A 470 5.67 2.84 5.03
C LEU A 470 5.50 1.48 5.70
N ASN A 471 4.32 1.24 6.27
CA ASN A 471 4.01 0.06 7.07
C ASN A 471 5.06 -0.14 8.18
N GLU A 472 5.31 0.89 8.98
CA GLU A 472 6.36 0.99 10.01
C GLU A 472 7.82 1.12 9.52
N GLY A 473 8.17 0.60 8.34
CA GLY A 473 9.53 0.67 7.79
C GLY A 473 9.92 2.10 7.42
N ILE A 474 11.11 2.55 7.83
CA ILE A 474 11.55 3.93 7.62
C ILE A 474 11.99 4.11 6.17
N LEU A 475 11.42 5.12 5.51
CA LEU A 475 11.79 5.46 4.14
C LEU A 475 13.12 6.23 4.09
N PRO A 476 14.02 5.89 3.15
CA PRO A 476 15.31 6.54 3.02
C PRO A 476 15.16 7.89 2.31
N LEU A 477 14.75 8.93 3.03
CA LEU A 477 14.54 10.27 2.42
C LEU A 477 15.80 10.86 1.78
N ASN A 478 17.00 10.34 2.08
CA ASN A 478 18.23 10.68 1.39
C ASN A 478 18.27 10.25 -0.10
N THR A 479 17.35 9.41 -0.55
CA THR A 479 17.16 9.05 -1.96
C THR A 479 16.14 9.93 -2.68
N VAL A 480 15.53 10.91 -2.00
CA VAL A 480 14.69 11.89 -2.68
C VAL A 480 15.54 12.66 -3.69
N ARG A 481 15.08 12.72 -4.93
CA ARG A 481 15.79 13.34 -6.05
C ARG A 481 16.17 14.78 -5.75
N GLY A 482 17.34 15.19 -6.25
CA GLY A 482 17.91 16.53 -6.02
C GLY A 482 18.84 16.61 -4.81
N GLY A 483 18.79 15.64 -3.89
CA GLY A 483 19.81 15.45 -2.86
C GLY A 483 19.76 16.43 -1.68
N ALA A 484 18.71 17.25 -1.55
CA ALA A 484 18.57 18.18 -0.43
C ALA A 484 18.46 17.45 0.93
N CYS A 485 17.90 16.25 0.95
CA CYS A 485 17.82 15.38 2.13
C CYS A 485 19.03 14.45 2.32
N TYR A 486 20.11 14.62 1.55
CA TYR A 486 21.26 13.73 1.60
C TYR A 486 22.06 13.88 2.91
N GLY A 487 22.74 12.79 3.31
CA GLY A 487 23.75 12.81 4.38
C GLY A 487 23.28 12.27 5.74
N ARG A 488 22.00 11.93 5.89
CA ARG A 488 21.46 11.29 7.09
C ARG A 488 21.19 9.82 6.88
N THR A 489 21.50 9.02 7.90
CA THR A 489 21.38 7.55 7.91
C THR A 489 20.11 7.06 8.61
N ASP A 490 19.32 7.99 9.18
CA ASP A 490 18.15 7.72 10.02
C ASP A 490 16.80 8.05 9.37
N GLY A 491 16.82 8.37 8.07
CA GLY A 491 15.64 8.75 7.31
C GLY A 491 15.03 10.10 7.72
N LEU A 492 15.66 10.86 8.63
CA LEU A 492 15.27 12.25 8.89
C LEU A 492 15.76 13.15 7.75
N CYS A 493 14.96 14.15 7.41
CA CYS A 493 15.34 15.26 6.56
C CYS A 493 14.92 16.57 7.22
N ALA A 494 15.79 17.58 7.23
CA ALA A 494 15.40 18.90 7.72
C ALA A 494 14.19 19.40 6.93
N LEU A 495 13.20 20.01 7.60
CA LEU A 495 11.94 20.38 6.96
C LEU A 495 12.18 21.32 5.77
N ASP A 496 13.04 22.33 5.92
CA ASP A 496 13.37 23.25 4.82
C ASP A 496 14.01 22.54 3.62
N SER A 497 14.90 21.57 3.87
CA SER A 497 15.52 20.74 2.83
C SER A 497 14.51 19.81 2.15
N PHE A 498 13.56 19.27 2.92
CA PHE A 498 12.45 18.50 2.36
C PHE A 498 11.61 19.39 1.45
N LEU A 499 11.18 20.57 1.92
CA LEU A 499 10.41 21.53 1.11
C LEU A 499 11.17 21.96 -0.16
N GLU A 500 12.48 22.20 -0.07
CA GLU A 500 13.34 22.50 -1.21
C GLU A 500 13.33 21.36 -2.25
N SER A 501 13.47 20.10 -1.80
CA SER A 501 13.41 18.94 -2.71
C SER A 501 12.08 18.79 -3.43
N GLN A 502 10.99 19.27 -2.83
CA GLN A 502 9.65 19.17 -3.39
C GLN A 502 9.23 20.39 -4.23
N ALA A 503 10.06 21.44 -4.31
CA ALA A 503 9.71 22.69 -4.97
C ALA A 503 9.31 22.53 -6.45
N ASN A 504 9.90 21.54 -7.14
CA ASN A 504 9.62 21.25 -8.56
C ASN A 504 8.62 20.10 -8.77
N ALA A 505 8.08 19.49 -7.71
CA ALA A 505 7.23 18.30 -7.82
C ALA A 505 5.99 18.53 -8.72
N THR A 506 5.37 19.71 -8.63
CA THR A 506 4.21 20.04 -9.48
C THR A 506 4.59 20.15 -10.96
N ALA A 507 5.75 20.73 -11.28
CA ALA A 507 6.24 20.83 -12.65
C ALA A 507 6.65 19.46 -13.20
N MET A 508 7.29 18.62 -12.38
CA MET A 508 7.68 17.26 -12.74
C MET A 508 6.48 16.33 -12.95
N ALA A 509 5.36 16.54 -12.24
CA ALA A 509 4.16 15.76 -12.47
C ALA A 509 3.46 16.12 -13.79
N ASN A 510 3.67 17.35 -14.28
CA ASN A 510 3.07 17.89 -15.50
C ASN A 510 1.57 17.58 -15.65
N TYR A 511 0.83 17.67 -14.54
CA TYR A 511 -0.52 17.11 -14.36
C TYR A 511 -1.45 17.39 -15.55
N GLN A 512 -1.53 18.63 -16.02
CA GLN A 512 -2.48 19.01 -17.08
C GLN A 512 -2.18 18.33 -18.41
N TYR A 513 -0.90 18.19 -18.77
CA TYR A 513 -0.51 17.55 -20.03
C TYR A 513 -0.49 16.03 -19.88
N ALA A 514 -0.03 15.51 -18.74
CA ALA A 514 -0.06 14.07 -18.47
C ALA A 514 -1.49 13.53 -18.43
N CYS A 515 -2.44 14.22 -17.77
CA CYS A 515 -3.81 13.74 -17.66
C CYS A 515 -4.71 14.10 -18.85
N PHE A 516 -4.45 15.21 -19.57
CA PHE A 516 -5.41 15.73 -20.58
C PHE A 516 -4.74 16.21 -21.87
N GLY A 517 -3.45 15.95 -22.04
CA GLY A 517 -2.71 16.28 -23.26
C GLY A 517 -3.07 15.32 -24.39
N ASN A 518 -2.87 15.77 -25.63
CA ASN A 518 -3.05 14.91 -26.80
C ASN A 518 -1.72 14.25 -27.19
N TRP A 519 -1.48 13.05 -26.71
CA TRP A 519 -0.28 12.25 -26.95
C TRP A 519 -0.62 10.76 -27.03
N THR A 520 0.29 9.96 -27.60
CA THR A 520 0.13 8.50 -27.72
C THR A 520 1.45 7.79 -27.45
N LEU A 521 1.39 6.57 -26.94
CA LEU A 521 2.56 5.71 -26.74
C LEU A 521 2.78 4.83 -27.96
N ALA A 522 3.98 4.88 -28.54
CA ALA A 522 4.33 4.06 -29.69
C ALA A 522 4.54 2.57 -29.34
N ASP A 523 5.03 2.30 -28.12
CA ASP A 523 5.32 0.95 -27.61
C ASP A 523 5.10 0.88 -26.09
N PRO A 524 3.82 0.87 -25.64
CA PRO A 524 3.47 0.97 -24.22
C PRO A 524 3.98 -0.22 -23.40
N PHE A 525 4.07 -1.41 -24.00
CA PHE A 525 4.41 -2.69 -23.33
C PHE A 525 5.89 -3.05 -23.46
N SER A 526 6.76 -2.04 -23.59
CA SER A 526 8.21 -2.21 -23.79
C SER A 526 8.99 -2.27 -22.48
N GLY A 527 8.33 -2.07 -21.34
CA GLY A 527 8.96 -1.87 -20.04
C GLY A 527 9.69 -0.52 -19.94
N ALA A 528 9.26 0.48 -20.71
CA ALA A 528 9.85 1.82 -20.71
C ALA A 528 9.74 2.51 -19.34
N ASP A 529 10.78 3.26 -18.96
CA ASP A 529 10.74 4.17 -17.82
C ASP A 529 10.26 5.54 -18.29
N TYR A 530 9.02 5.89 -17.94
CA TYR A 530 8.45 7.22 -18.23
C TYR A 530 8.78 8.23 -17.12
N ASP A 531 9.52 7.83 -16.08
CA ASP A 531 9.75 8.61 -14.87
C ASP A 531 8.44 9.16 -14.28
N GLY A 532 7.33 8.44 -14.44
CA GLY A 532 6.04 8.80 -13.88
C GLY A 532 5.33 9.98 -14.59
N THR A 533 5.80 10.46 -15.74
CA THR A 533 5.22 11.64 -16.43
C THR A 533 5.47 11.64 -17.94
N ILE A 534 4.91 12.62 -18.65
CA ILE A 534 5.17 12.90 -20.06
C ILE A 534 5.16 14.42 -20.33
N PHE A 535 5.90 14.86 -21.35
CA PHE A 535 6.03 16.26 -21.75
C PHE A 535 5.81 16.42 -23.27
N GLU A 536 5.43 17.64 -23.69
CA GLU A 536 5.20 18.03 -25.10
C GLU A 536 6.45 18.00 -25.98
#